data_AF-A0A2D5UMY5-F1
#
_entry.id   AF-A0A2D5UMY5-F1
#
_cell.length_a   1.000
_cell.length_b   1.000
_cell.length_c   1.000
_cell.angle_alpha   90.00
_cell.angle_beta   90.00
_cell.angle_gamma   90.00
#
_symmetry.space_group_name_H-M   'P 1'
#
loop_
_entity.id
_entity.type
_entity.pdbx_description
1 polymer ?
#
loop_
_entity_poly.entity_id
_entity_poly.type
_entity_poly.pdbx_seq_one_letter_code
_entity_poly.pdbx_strand_id
1 'polypeptide(L)'
;MEIKTFNELYTHEKIFDFPKPVEVIKKCILISSNNNDIVLDFFAGSGTTGHAVTELNQEDGGNRKYILVQLPEAIDEKSEACKAGYKRISDITIERNKRVIEKIIEEKKNEHPDLFSGDKKEETLQGLGFKVFKLVKSNFPRVEFAPDPEKTEEENIELLKKYISDKEAQLVSAFNRDELITEILIKNGFKLNYSLTKQEEFKKNEILFATDGDKETLICLDVIIADETVEYFKSNTDKKLVVLERALDTTKKWNLKHYMGEKFKAF
;
A
#
# COMPACT_ATOMS: atom_id res chain seq x y z
N MET A 1 -2.50 28.66 11.91
CA MET A 1 -3.96 28.75 12.16
C MET A 1 -4.34 27.40 12.74
N GLU A 2 -5.03 27.34 13.88
CA GLU A 2 -5.23 26.10 14.63
C GLU A 2 -6.29 25.22 13.93
N ILE A 3 -5.92 23.99 13.55
CA ILE A 3 -6.91 23.04 13.03
C ILE A 3 -7.73 22.54 14.21
N LYS A 4 -9.05 22.64 14.04
CA LYS A 4 -10.11 22.21 14.94
C LYS A 4 -9.78 20.94 15.73
N THR A 5 -10.10 20.94 17.02
CA THR A 5 -9.90 19.78 17.90
C THR A 5 -10.71 18.57 17.42
N PHE A 6 -10.37 17.35 17.86
CA PHE A 6 -11.03 16.12 17.39
C PHE A 6 -12.57 16.20 17.40
N ASN A 7 -13.16 16.73 18.48
CA ASN A 7 -14.61 16.82 18.61
C ASN A 7 -15.24 17.82 17.63
N GLU A 8 -14.50 18.84 17.22
CA GLU A 8 -14.97 19.86 16.26
C GLU A 8 -14.92 19.36 14.81
N LEU A 9 -14.26 18.23 14.54
CA LEU A 9 -14.27 17.55 13.24
C LEU A 9 -15.55 16.74 13.00
N TYR A 10 -16.34 16.46 14.05
CA TYR A 10 -17.53 15.63 13.97
C TYR A 10 -18.77 16.38 14.42
N THR A 11 -19.92 16.04 13.83
CA THR A 11 -21.23 16.58 14.21
C THR A 11 -21.84 15.86 15.43
N HIS A 12 -21.32 14.69 15.79
CA HIS A 12 -21.79 13.87 16.90
C HIS A 12 -20.80 13.99 18.07
N GLU A 13 -21.32 14.09 19.29
CA GLU A 13 -20.49 14.12 20.49
C GLU A 13 -19.88 12.72 20.74
N LYS A 14 -18.61 12.67 21.21
CA LYS A 14 -17.90 11.45 21.66
C LYS A 14 -17.81 10.30 20.64
N ILE A 15 -17.37 10.60 19.41
CA ILE A 15 -16.98 9.55 18.44
C ILE A 15 -15.79 8.70 18.94
N PHE A 16 -14.94 9.25 19.80
CA PHE A 16 -13.81 8.53 20.38
C PHE A 16 -13.57 9.06 21.80
N ASP A 17 -13.41 8.16 22.77
CA ASP A 17 -13.43 8.55 24.19
C ASP A 17 -12.19 9.35 24.61
N PHE A 18 -11.00 8.92 24.17
CA PHE A 18 -9.73 9.48 24.65
C PHE A 18 -8.75 9.75 23.50
N PRO A 19 -9.08 10.64 22.55
CA PRO A 19 -8.13 11.05 21.52
C PRO A 19 -6.98 11.81 22.18
N LYS A 20 -5.73 11.47 21.85
CA LYS A 20 -4.59 12.27 22.34
C LYS A 20 -4.69 13.70 21.78
N PRO A 21 -4.33 14.74 22.56
CA PRO A 21 -4.27 16.11 22.06
C PRO A 21 -3.25 16.27 20.93
N VAL A 22 -3.64 16.94 19.84
CA VAL A 22 -2.79 17.12 18.65
C VAL A 22 -1.52 17.88 18.99
N GLU A 23 -1.63 18.97 19.75
CA GLU A 23 -0.51 19.81 20.17
C GLU A 23 0.59 19.06 20.93
N VAL A 24 0.22 18.06 21.74
CA VAL A 24 1.20 17.22 22.43
C VAL A 24 1.98 16.38 21.42
N ILE A 25 1.30 15.78 20.46
CA ILE A 25 1.95 14.95 19.43
C ILE A 25 2.80 15.80 18.49
N LYS A 26 2.35 17.00 18.10
CA LYS A 26 3.15 17.97 17.32
C LYS A 26 4.47 18.29 18.02
N LYS A 27 4.43 18.62 19.31
CA LYS A 27 5.65 18.88 20.11
C LYS A 27 6.60 17.68 20.12
N CYS A 28 6.08 16.47 20.31
CA CYS A 28 6.91 15.26 20.24
C CYS A 28 7.60 15.11 18.88
N ILE A 29 6.86 15.29 17.77
CA ILE A 29 7.38 15.19 16.41
C ILE A 29 8.45 16.26 16.14
N LEU A 30 8.20 17.52 16.53
CA LEU A 30 9.13 18.64 16.34
C LEU A 30 10.48 18.42 17.04
N ILE A 31 10.48 17.79 18.22
CA ILE A 31 11.71 17.53 18.98
C ILE A 31 12.47 16.30 18.42
N SER A 32 11.77 15.37 17.77
CA SER A 32 12.31 14.05 17.41
C SER A 32 12.47 13.79 15.92
N SER A 33 12.11 14.72 15.04
CA SER A 33 12.13 14.53 13.58
C SER A 33 12.53 15.78 12.81
N ASN A 34 13.10 15.58 11.63
CA ASN A 34 13.34 16.60 10.62
C ASN A 34 12.18 16.68 9.62
N ASN A 35 12.22 17.70 8.77
CA ASN A 35 11.15 18.02 7.81
C ASN A 35 10.89 16.95 6.75
N ASN A 36 11.71 15.90 6.61
CA ASN A 36 11.53 14.86 5.59
C ASN A 36 11.45 13.44 6.17
N ASP A 37 11.37 13.32 7.50
CA ASP A 37 11.38 12.02 8.17
C ASP A 37 10.02 11.31 8.06
N ILE A 38 10.02 10.01 8.38
CA ILE A 38 8.81 9.18 8.44
C ILE A 38 8.43 8.96 9.89
N VAL A 39 7.22 9.37 10.28
CA VAL A 39 6.64 9.16 11.60
C VAL A 39 5.79 7.90 11.59
N LEU A 40 6.14 6.91 12.41
CA LEU A 40 5.40 5.65 12.54
C LEU A 40 4.62 5.63 13.86
N ASP A 41 3.32 5.33 13.77
CA ASP A 41 2.45 5.06 14.91
C ASP A 41 1.65 3.78 14.66
N PHE A 42 2.03 2.70 15.34
CA PHE A 42 1.40 1.39 15.20
C PHE A 42 0.26 1.15 16.21
N PHE A 43 -0.14 2.19 16.95
CA PHE A 43 -1.32 2.23 17.82
C PHE A 43 -2.11 3.51 17.54
N ALA A 44 -2.48 3.70 16.27
CA ALA A 44 -2.97 4.99 15.78
C ALA A 44 -4.24 5.47 16.51
N GLY A 45 -5.11 4.56 16.98
CA GLY A 45 -6.34 4.89 17.69
C GLY A 45 -7.18 5.87 16.87
N SER A 46 -7.47 7.05 17.43
CA SER A 46 -8.22 8.09 16.69
C SER A 46 -7.49 8.67 15.48
N GLY A 47 -6.19 8.43 15.30
CA GLY A 47 -5.39 8.96 14.19
C GLY A 47 -4.76 10.32 14.45
N THR A 48 -4.52 10.69 15.73
CA THR A 48 -3.93 11.98 16.12
C THR A 48 -2.55 12.20 15.48
N THR A 49 -1.72 11.17 15.32
CA THR A 49 -0.37 11.30 14.76
C THR A 49 -0.38 11.76 13.30
N GLY A 50 -1.25 11.19 12.46
CA GLY A 50 -1.39 11.64 11.07
C GLY A 50 -1.92 13.08 10.97
N HIS A 51 -2.87 13.44 11.85
CA HIS A 51 -3.34 14.82 11.99
C HIS A 51 -2.16 15.76 12.31
N ALA A 52 -1.41 15.49 13.37
CA ALA A 52 -0.28 16.30 13.81
C ALA A 52 0.80 16.48 12.72
N VAL A 53 1.17 15.40 12.02
CA VAL A 53 2.14 15.47 10.91
C VAL A 53 1.63 16.38 9.79
N THR A 54 0.35 16.25 9.45
CA THR A 54 -0.26 17.04 8.37
C THR A 54 -0.29 18.53 8.72
N GLU A 55 -0.64 18.88 9.97
CA GLU A 55 -0.59 20.28 10.42
C GLU A 55 0.84 20.83 10.40
N LEU A 56 1.81 20.07 10.92
CA LEU A 56 3.21 20.53 10.97
C LEU A 56 3.75 20.85 9.59
N ASN A 57 3.52 19.97 8.61
CA ASN A 57 3.93 20.21 7.23
C ASN A 57 3.28 21.47 6.63
N GLN A 58 2.05 21.79 7.03
CA GLN A 58 1.39 23.03 6.61
C GLN A 58 2.00 24.26 7.30
N GLU A 59 2.34 24.15 8.57
CA GLU A 59 2.88 25.24 9.39
C GLU A 59 4.32 25.62 9.04
N ASP A 60 5.18 24.62 8.83
CA ASP A 60 6.63 24.81 8.63
C ASP A 60 7.12 24.55 7.20
N GLY A 61 6.19 24.23 6.28
CA GLY A 61 6.53 23.89 4.90
C GLY A 61 7.29 22.57 4.76
N GLY A 62 7.26 21.71 5.79
CA GLY A 62 7.88 20.40 5.78
C GLY A 62 7.18 19.39 4.87
N ASN A 63 7.81 18.23 4.73
CA ASN A 63 7.37 17.09 3.92
C ASN A 63 7.53 15.78 4.71
N ARG A 64 7.19 15.81 6.01
CA ARG A 64 7.19 14.63 6.87
C ARG A 64 6.14 13.65 6.38
N LYS A 65 6.47 12.37 6.35
CA LYS A 65 5.52 11.30 5.98
C LYS A 65 5.05 10.61 7.24
N TYR A 66 3.91 9.92 7.18
CA TYR A 66 3.44 9.12 8.29
C TYR A 66 2.96 7.74 7.87
N ILE A 67 3.07 6.79 8.78
CA ILE A 67 2.49 5.45 8.66
C ILE A 67 1.68 5.20 9.93
N LEU A 68 0.38 4.97 9.77
CA LEU A 68 -0.52 4.62 10.86
C LEU A 68 -0.91 3.14 10.73
N VAL A 69 -0.78 2.38 11.80
CA VAL A 69 -1.33 1.02 11.91
C VAL A 69 -2.41 1.01 12.97
N GLN A 70 -3.57 0.44 12.61
CA GLN A 70 -4.70 0.28 13.50
C GLN A 70 -5.35 -1.08 13.25
N LEU A 71 -5.59 -1.83 14.33
CA LEU A 71 -6.36 -3.06 14.26
C LEU A 71 -7.82 -2.75 13.91
N PRO A 72 -8.47 -3.57 13.06
CA PRO A 72 -9.87 -3.41 12.68
C PRO A 72 -10.82 -3.91 13.80
N GLU A 73 -10.60 -3.41 15.03
CA GLU A 73 -11.41 -3.74 16.20
C GLU A 73 -12.84 -3.22 16.03
N ALA A 74 -13.82 -4.08 16.32
CA ALA A 74 -15.22 -3.73 16.25
C ALA A 74 -15.59 -2.73 17.34
N ILE A 75 -16.42 -1.76 16.99
CA ILE A 75 -16.93 -0.76 17.92
C ILE A 75 -18.18 -1.31 18.64
N ASP A 76 -18.41 -0.90 19.90
CA ASP A 76 -19.65 -1.20 20.62
C ASP A 76 -20.86 -0.64 19.84
N GLU A 77 -21.84 -1.51 19.55
CA GLU A 77 -23.06 -1.19 18.82
C GLU A 77 -23.87 -0.05 19.47
N LYS A 78 -23.73 0.16 20.78
CA LYS A 78 -24.42 1.23 21.52
C LYS A 78 -23.70 2.57 21.49
N SER A 79 -22.45 2.61 21.04
CA SER A 79 -21.64 3.82 21.02
C SER A 79 -22.15 4.86 20.01
N GLU A 80 -21.83 6.14 20.24
CA GLU A 80 -22.11 7.21 19.29
C GLU A 80 -21.38 7.00 17.96
N ALA A 81 -20.20 6.38 17.99
CA ALA A 81 -19.47 6.03 16.77
C ALA A 81 -20.23 5.03 15.89
N CYS A 82 -20.85 4.00 16.48
CA CYS A 82 -21.68 3.07 15.73
C CYS A 82 -22.92 3.76 15.16
N LYS A 83 -23.57 4.64 15.94
CA LYS A 83 -24.72 5.44 15.47
C LYS A 83 -24.35 6.38 14.32
N ALA A 84 -23.12 6.90 14.32
CA ALA A 84 -22.57 7.70 13.23
C ALA A 84 -22.12 6.87 12.01
N GLY A 85 -22.26 5.54 12.05
CA GLY A 85 -22.00 4.64 10.92
C GLY A 85 -20.61 3.99 10.91
N TYR A 86 -19.78 4.21 11.93
CA TYR A 86 -18.48 3.56 12.04
C TYR A 86 -18.61 2.16 12.61
N LYS A 87 -18.02 1.16 11.95
CA LYS A 87 -18.08 -0.24 12.41
C LYS A 87 -16.83 -0.64 13.17
N ARG A 88 -15.69 -0.03 12.82
CA ARG A 88 -14.38 -0.34 13.38
C ARG A 88 -13.64 0.91 13.79
N ILE A 89 -12.73 0.75 14.76
CA ILE A 89 -11.85 1.84 15.19
C ILE A 89 -11.04 2.40 14.01
N SER A 90 -10.58 1.52 13.11
CA SER A 90 -9.87 1.91 11.88
C SER A 90 -10.68 2.86 10.98
N ASP A 91 -12.01 2.73 10.96
CA ASP A 91 -12.87 3.59 10.16
C ASP A 91 -12.82 5.03 10.69
N ILE A 92 -12.81 5.20 12.02
CA ILE A 92 -12.63 6.50 12.68
C ILE A 92 -11.24 7.06 12.39
N THR A 93 -10.19 6.24 12.47
CA THR A 93 -8.80 6.65 12.17
C THR A 93 -8.70 7.20 10.75
N ILE A 94 -9.24 6.48 9.77
CA ILE A 94 -9.24 6.87 8.35
C ILE A 94 -10.03 8.16 8.18
N GLU A 95 -11.24 8.20 8.72
CA GLU A 95 -12.15 9.33 8.55
C GLU A 95 -11.59 10.62 9.17
N ARG A 96 -10.98 10.55 10.35
CA ARG A 96 -10.33 11.72 10.97
C ARG A 96 -9.29 12.32 10.04
N ASN A 97 -8.35 11.49 9.56
CA ASN A 97 -7.26 11.96 8.71
C ASN A 97 -7.76 12.44 7.35
N LYS A 98 -8.81 11.81 6.81
CA LYS A 98 -9.48 12.27 5.60
C LYS A 98 -10.07 13.68 5.79
N ARG A 99 -10.82 13.92 6.87
CA ARG A 99 -11.42 15.23 7.18
C ARG A 99 -10.36 16.33 7.36
N VAL A 100 -9.24 16.01 8.02
CA VAL A 100 -8.12 16.94 8.18
C VAL A 100 -7.58 17.38 6.82
N ILE A 101 -7.32 16.42 5.93
CA ILE A 101 -6.81 16.71 4.58
C ILE A 101 -7.83 17.48 3.74
N GLU A 102 -9.10 17.08 3.78
CA GLU A 102 -10.18 17.79 3.07
C GLU A 102 -10.29 19.24 3.52
N LYS A 103 -10.18 19.51 4.83
CA LYS A 103 -10.18 20.86 5.38
C LYS A 103 -8.99 21.68 4.88
N ILE A 104 -7.79 21.11 4.89
CA ILE A 104 -6.58 21.80 4.39
C ILE A 104 -6.71 22.12 2.89
N ILE A 105 -7.27 21.20 2.11
CA ILE A 105 -7.55 21.41 0.69
C ILE A 105 -8.56 22.55 0.51
N GLU A 106 -9.63 22.58 1.30
CA GLU A 106 -10.65 23.63 1.26
C GLU A 106 -10.08 25.00 1.64
N GLU A 107 -9.28 25.08 2.70
CA GLU A 107 -8.59 26.30 3.13
C GLU A 107 -7.66 26.83 2.04
N LYS A 108 -6.78 25.97 1.50
CA LYS A 108 -5.88 26.36 0.40
C LYS A 108 -6.64 26.81 -0.84
N LYS A 109 -7.78 26.18 -1.14
CA LYS A 109 -8.63 26.57 -2.27
C LYS A 109 -9.29 27.93 -2.08
N ASN A 110 -9.66 28.26 -0.85
CA ASN A 110 -10.24 29.57 -0.53
C ASN A 110 -9.19 30.69 -0.56
N GLU A 111 -7.97 30.41 -0.12
CA GLU A 111 -6.86 31.38 -0.13
C GLU A 111 -6.29 31.59 -1.54
N HIS A 112 -6.17 30.52 -2.33
CA HIS A 112 -5.55 30.53 -3.65
C HIS A 112 -6.36 29.71 -4.67
N PRO A 113 -7.56 30.18 -5.08
CA PRO A 113 -8.43 29.45 -5.98
C PRO A 113 -7.79 29.13 -7.34
N ASP A 114 -6.90 30.00 -7.81
CA ASP A 114 -6.19 29.84 -9.10
C ASP A 114 -5.27 28.60 -9.11
N LEU A 115 -4.72 28.20 -7.96
CA LEU A 115 -3.85 27.02 -7.82
C LEU A 115 -4.62 25.69 -7.94
N PHE A 116 -5.94 25.73 -7.79
CA PHE A 116 -6.81 24.56 -7.90
C PHE A 116 -7.50 24.44 -9.26
N SER A 117 -7.03 25.20 -10.25
CA SER A 117 -7.54 25.22 -11.63
C SER A 117 -6.48 24.76 -12.64
N GLY A 118 -6.92 24.04 -13.69
CA GLY A 118 -6.03 23.53 -14.75
C GLY A 118 -4.95 22.56 -14.26
N ASP A 119 -3.78 22.60 -14.90
CA ASP A 119 -2.67 21.64 -14.70
C ASP A 119 -1.95 21.81 -13.34
N LYS A 120 -2.13 22.93 -12.64
CA LYS A 120 -1.47 23.22 -11.35
C LYS A 120 -2.10 22.52 -10.15
N LYS A 121 -3.29 21.93 -10.34
CA LYS A 121 -4.04 21.25 -9.28
C LYS A 121 -3.28 20.04 -8.74
N GLU A 122 -2.62 19.28 -9.60
CA GLU A 122 -1.87 18.08 -9.19
C GLU A 122 -0.63 18.43 -8.36
N GLU A 123 0.13 19.46 -8.76
CA GLU A 123 1.27 19.97 -7.99
C GLU A 123 0.83 20.50 -6.62
N THR A 124 -0.32 21.19 -6.56
CA THR A 124 -0.84 21.77 -5.31
C THR A 124 -1.35 20.71 -4.33
N LEU A 125 -1.83 19.57 -4.85
CA LEU A 125 -2.25 18.41 -4.06
C LEU A 125 -1.09 17.44 -3.76
N GLN A 126 0.09 17.66 -4.32
CA GLN A 126 1.22 16.77 -4.13
C GLN A 126 1.64 16.76 -2.65
N GLY A 127 1.68 15.56 -2.06
CA GLY A 127 1.96 15.37 -0.63
C GLY A 127 0.74 15.52 0.29
N LEU A 128 -0.44 15.89 -0.23
CA LEU A 128 -1.70 15.92 0.52
C LEU A 128 -2.52 14.66 0.20
N GLY A 129 -2.56 13.72 1.14
CA GLY A 129 -3.28 12.47 0.97
C GLY A 129 -2.64 11.31 1.72
N PHE A 130 -3.32 10.17 1.72
CA PHE A 130 -2.75 8.91 2.19
C PHE A 130 -3.37 7.74 1.42
N LYS A 131 -2.66 6.61 1.42
CA LYS A 131 -3.16 5.33 0.92
C LYS A 131 -3.61 4.48 2.11
N VAL A 132 -4.67 3.70 1.94
CA VAL A 132 -5.15 2.74 2.94
C VAL A 132 -4.83 1.34 2.48
N PHE A 133 -4.14 0.58 3.33
CA PHE A 133 -3.84 -0.83 3.08
C PHE A 133 -4.50 -1.70 4.14
N LYS A 134 -4.87 -2.92 3.73
CA LYS A 134 -5.39 -3.96 4.63
C LYS A 134 -4.50 -5.20 4.52
N LEU A 135 -4.35 -5.93 5.62
CA LEU A 135 -3.71 -7.23 5.59
C LEU A 135 -4.69 -8.26 5.03
N VAL A 136 -4.21 -9.03 4.05
CA VAL A 136 -4.91 -10.16 3.45
C VAL A 136 -4.01 -11.38 3.47
N LYS A 137 -4.58 -12.56 3.24
CA LYS A 137 -3.80 -13.79 3.07
C LYS A 137 -2.90 -13.61 1.85
N SER A 138 -1.62 -13.99 1.98
CA SER A 138 -0.62 -13.91 0.91
C SER A 138 -1.08 -14.65 -0.35
N ASN A 139 -0.86 -14.03 -1.51
CA ASN A 139 -1.09 -14.64 -2.81
C ASN A 139 -0.03 -15.70 -3.13
N PHE A 140 1.14 -15.63 -2.47
CA PHE A 140 2.20 -16.60 -2.62
C PHE A 140 2.02 -17.73 -1.60
N PRO A 141 1.69 -18.95 -2.05
CA PRO A 141 1.48 -20.06 -1.15
C PRO A 141 2.80 -20.40 -0.45
N ARG A 142 2.88 -20.16 0.86
CA ARG A 142 3.98 -20.71 1.67
C ARG A 142 3.90 -22.22 1.67
N VAL A 143 5.04 -22.91 1.58
CA VAL A 143 5.16 -24.37 1.70
C VAL A 143 5.42 -24.70 3.17
N GLU A 144 4.35 -24.70 3.96
CA GLU A 144 4.40 -24.94 5.42
C GLU A 144 3.68 -26.24 5.80
N PHE A 145 3.48 -27.17 4.85
CA PHE A 145 2.89 -28.46 5.17
C PHE A 145 3.80 -29.20 6.14
N ALA A 146 3.25 -29.54 7.30
CA ALA A 146 3.86 -30.42 8.28
C ALA A 146 2.94 -31.63 8.49
N PRO A 147 3.45 -32.86 8.46
CA PRO A 147 2.66 -34.03 8.79
C PRO A 147 2.23 -33.98 10.26
N ASP A 148 1.03 -34.45 10.54
CA ASP A 148 0.48 -34.56 11.88
C ASP A 148 0.99 -35.86 12.52
N PRO A 149 1.78 -35.79 13.61
CA PRO A 149 2.36 -36.98 14.24
C PRO A 149 1.31 -37.88 14.92
N GLU A 150 0.09 -37.39 15.15
CA GLU A 150 -1.02 -38.16 15.74
C GLU A 150 -1.85 -38.91 14.68
N LYS A 151 -1.54 -38.77 13.38
CA LYS A 151 -2.30 -39.37 12.26
C LYS A 151 -1.54 -40.49 11.56
N THR A 152 -2.27 -41.37 10.89
CA THR A 152 -1.64 -42.44 10.08
C THR A 152 -0.96 -41.87 8.84
N GLU A 153 -0.11 -42.68 8.19
CA GLU A 153 0.59 -42.28 6.97
C GLU A 153 -0.40 -41.99 5.83
N GLU A 154 -1.45 -42.80 5.69
CA GLU A 154 -2.49 -42.62 4.68
C GLU A 154 -3.25 -41.30 4.87
N GLU A 155 -3.59 -40.95 6.12
CA GLU A 155 -4.26 -39.70 6.46
C GLU A 155 -3.37 -38.48 6.18
N ASN A 156 -2.07 -38.58 6.49
CA ASN A 156 -1.09 -37.54 6.16
C ASN A 156 -0.90 -37.36 4.65
N ILE A 157 -0.93 -38.44 3.87
CA ILE A 157 -0.91 -38.39 2.40
C ILE A 157 -2.16 -37.70 1.86
N GLU A 158 -3.34 -37.98 2.43
CA GLU A 158 -4.58 -37.32 2.02
C GLU A 158 -4.58 -35.82 2.35
N LEU A 159 -4.08 -35.44 3.54
CA LEU A 159 -3.87 -34.04 3.91
C LEU A 159 -2.90 -33.33 2.96
N LEU A 160 -1.81 -33.98 2.56
CA LEU A 160 -0.87 -33.44 1.59
C LEU A 160 -1.52 -33.25 0.22
N LYS A 161 -2.28 -34.23 -0.28
CA LYS A 161 -3.01 -34.12 -1.56
C LYS A 161 -4.02 -32.96 -1.53
N LYS A 162 -4.78 -32.84 -0.44
CA LYS A 162 -5.71 -31.74 -0.24
C LYS A 162 -4.98 -30.39 -0.20
N TYR A 163 -3.87 -30.33 0.53
CA TYR A 163 -3.04 -29.14 0.60
C TYR A 163 -2.52 -28.72 -0.78
N ILE A 164 -2.00 -29.65 -1.58
CA ILE A 164 -1.54 -29.39 -2.96
C ILE A 164 -2.69 -28.87 -3.81
N SER A 165 -3.86 -29.53 -3.79
CA SER A 165 -5.06 -29.10 -4.52
C SER A 165 -5.50 -27.68 -4.15
N ASP A 166 -5.54 -27.36 -2.84
CA ASP A 166 -5.89 -26.03 -2.36
C ASP A 166 -4.88 -24.96 -2.80
N LYS A 167 -3.58 -25.30 -2.85
CA LYS A 167 -2.53 -24.40 -3.36
C LYS A 167 -2.63 -24.20 -4.86
N GLU A 168 -2.85 -25.27 -5.63
CA GLU A 168 -3.06 -25.21 -7.08
C GLU A 168 -4.31 -24.39 -7.42
N ALA A 169 -5.41 -24.57 -6.68
CA ALA A 169 -6.61 -23.76 -6.82
C ALA A 169 -6.34 -22.27 -6.51
N GLN A 170 -5.54 -21.98 -5.48
CA GLN A 170 -5.12 -20.60 -5.17
C GLN A 170 -4.27 -20.00 -6.31
N LEU A 171 -3.47 -20.81 -7.02
CA LEU A 171 -2.69 -20.40 -8.18
C LEU A 171 -3.56 -20.13 -9.43
N VAL A 172 -4.73 -20.76 -9.53
CA VAL A 172 -5.66 -20.65 -10.67
C VAL A 172 -6.72 -19.56 -10.45
N SER A 173 -7.07 -19.25 -9.20
CA SER A 173 -8.02 -18.18 -8.89
C SER A 173 -7.49 -16.83 -9.40
N ALA A 174 -8.35 -16.06 -10.07
CA ALA A 174 -8.00 -14.76 -10.64
C ALA A 174 -7.41 -13.86 -9.55
N PHE A 175 -6.07 -13.75 -9.54
CA PHE A 175 -5.40 -12.86 -8.62
C PHE A 175 -5.94 -11.46 -8.83
N ASN A 176 -6.29 -10.78 -7.74
CA ASN A 176 -6.42 -9.34 -7.80
C ASN A 176 -5.05 -8.78 -8.17
N ARG A 177 -4.92 -8.26 -9.41
CA ARG A 177 -3.66 -7.79 -9.98
C ARG A 177 -3.00 -6.76 -9.06
N ASP A 178 -3.77 -5.83 -8.52
CA ASP A 178 -3.26 -4.76 -7.68
C ASP A 178 -2.70 -5.28 -6.35
N GLU A 179 -3.36 -6.29 -5.75
CA GLU A 179 -2.90 -6.94 -4.53
C GLU A 179 -1.59 -7.69 -4.78
N LEU A 180 -1.50 -8.41 -5.90
CA LEU A 180 -0.30 -9.16 -6.28
C LEU A 180 0.88 -8.24 -6.58
N ILE A 181 0.66 -7.14 -7.33
CA ILE A 181 1.68 -6.12 -7.59
C ILE A 181 2.18 -5.54 -6.26
N THR A 182 1.25 -5.16 -5.38
CA THR A 182 1.61 -4.60 -4.06
C THR A 182 2.47 -5.59 -3.26
N GLU A 183 2.06 -6.85 -3.20
CA GLU A 183 2.80 -7.88 -2.47
C GLU A 183 4.19 -8.14 -3.05
N ILE A 184 4.31 -8.22 -4.38
CA ILE A 184 5.60 -8.37 -5.09
C ILE A 184 6.51 -7.19 -4.79
N LEU A 185 6.01 -5.96 -4.92
CA LEU A 185 6.81 -4.75 -4.70
C LEU A 185 7.33 -4.68 -3.25
N ILE A 186 6.47 -4.92 -2.27
CA ILE A 186 6.86 -4.91 -0.85
C ILE A 186 7.90 -6.02 -0.58
N LYS A 187 7.73 -7.24 -1.13
CA LYS A 187 8.72 -8.32 -0.99
C LYS A 187 10.07 -7.98 -1.62
N ASN A 188 10.08 -7.14 -2.66
CA ASN A 188 11.30 -6.59 -3.26
C ASN A 188 11.82 -5.32 -2.54
N GLY A 189 11.20 -4.97 -1.42
CA GLY A 189 11.58 -3.87 -0.55
C GLY A 189 11.23 -2.49 -1.08
N PHE A 190 10.24 -2.37 -1.99
CA PHE A 190 9.69 -1.07 -2.36
C PHE A 190 8.89 -0.48 -1.20
N LYS A 191 8.88 0.85 -1.11
CA LYS A 191 8.03 1.60 -0.18
C LYS A 191 6.58 1.61 -0.67
N LEU A 192 5.63 1.82 0.25
CA LEU A 192 4.18 1.81 -0.03
C LEU A 192 3.70 3.00 -0.89
N ASN A 193 4.52 4.04 -1.03
CA ASN A 193 4.22 5.21 -1.86
C ASN A 193 4.69 5.04 -3.32
N TYR A 194 4.93 3.81 -3.78
CA TYR A 194 5.27 3.54 -5.17
C TYR A 194 4.19 4.06 -6.15
N SER A 195 4.63 4.40 -7.36
CA SER A 195 3.79 4.71 -8.52
C SER A 195 3.93 3.60 -9.57
N LEU A 196 2.91 3.48 -10.41
CA LEU A 196 2.89 2.55 -11.54
C LEU A 196 2.62 3.34 -12.82
N THR A 197 3.39 3.08 -13.86
CA THR A 197 3.20 3.70 -15.18
C THR A 197 3.23 2.62 -16.26
N LYS A 198 2.15 2.52 -17.03
CA LYS A 198 2.06 1.57 -18.13
C LYS A 198 3.05 1.93 -19.24
N GLN A 199 3.75 0.92 -19.74
CA GLN A 199 4.73 1.06 -20.81
C GLN A 199 4.05 0.74 -22.15
N GLU A 200 3.61 1.80 -22.86
CA GLU A 200 2.82 1.68 -24.09
C GLU A 200 3.63 1.14 -25.28
N GLU A 201 4.96 1.04 -25.18
CA GLU A 201 5.79 0.40 -26.20
C GLU A 201 5.52 -1.12 -26.31
N PHE A 202 4.98 -1.76 -25.26
CA PHE A 202 4.64 -3.18 -25.27
C PHE A 202 3.16 -3.38 -25.61
N LYS A 203 2.89 -3.80 -26.85
CA LYS A 203 1.51 -4.02 -27.35
C LYS A 203 0.95 -5.40 -27.04
N LYS A 204 1.81 -6.42 -26.93
CA LYS A 204 1.44 -7.82 -26.71
C LYS A 204 1.45 -8.23 -25.25
N ASN A 205 2.08 -7.43 -24.39
CA ASN A 205 2.15 -7.66 -22.97
C ASN A 205 1.92 -6.37 -22.19
N GLU A 206 1.20 -6.47 -21.08
CA GLU A 206 1.03 -5.34 -20.17
C GLU A 206 2.23 -5.24 -19.22
N ILE A 207 3.12 -4.30 -19.52
CA ILE A 207 4.28 -4.00 -18.68
C ILE A 207 4.05 -2.70 -17.92
N LEU A 208 4.23 -2.78 -16.61
CA LEU A 208 4.13 -1.64 -15.70
C LEU A 208 5.53 -1.29 -15.20
N PHE A 209 5.91 -0.03 -15.30
CA PHE A 209 7.06 0.52 -14.62
C PHE A 209 6.66 0.94 -13.20
N ALA A 210 7.31 0.36 -12.20
CA ALA A 210 7.11 0.67 -10.80
C ALA A 210 8.32 1.41 -10.25
N THR A 211 8.09 2.55 -9.59
CA THR A 211 9.12 3.31 -8.89
C THR A 211 8.61 3.83 -7.55
N ASP A 212 9.46 3.86 -6.52
CA ASP A 212 9.18 4.53 -5.25
C ASP A 212 10.08 5.76 -4.99
N GLY A 213 10.86 6.15 -6.02
CA GLY A 213 11.89 7.19 -5.97
C GLY A 213 13.29 6.66 -5.66
N ASP A 214 13.43 5.51 -4.98
CA ASP A 214 14.72 4.90 -4.67
C ASP A 214 14.99 3.63 -5.49
N LYS A 215 13.92 2.90 -5.82
CA LYS A 215 13.95 1.63 -6.54
C LYS A 215 13.05 1.70 -7.75
N GLU A 216 13.47 1.00 -8.79
CA GLU A 216 12.77 0.90 -10.06
C GLU A 216 12.73 -0.54 -10.54
N THR A 217 11.60 -0.96 -11.10
CA THR A 217 11.46 -2.26 -11.76
C THR A 217 10.33 -2.24 -12.77
N LEU A 218 10.44 -3.08 -13.79
CA LEU A 218 9.34 -3.43 -14.67
C LEU A 218 8.63 -4.67 -14.12
N ILE A 219 7.31 -4.71 -14.22
CA ILE A 219 6.45 -5.82 -13.80
C ILE A 219 5.57 -6.24 -14.97
N CYS A 220 5.54 -7.53 -15.26
CA CYS A 220 4.58 -8.13 -16.19
C CYS A 220 3.85 -9.29 -15.50
N LEU A 221 2.53 -9.15 -15.34
CA LEU A 221 1.67 -10.17 -14.71
C LEU A 221 0.81 -10.95 -15.71
N ASP A 222 1.19 -10.92 -16.98
CA ASP A 222 0.50 -11.68 -18.02
C ASP A 222 0.77 -13.17 -17.87
N VAL A 223 -0.19 -13.98 -18.30
CA VAL A 223 -0.09 -15.45 -18.24
C VAL A 223 0.88 -15.99 -19.29
N ILE A 224 1.18 -15.23 -20.35
CA ILE A 224 2.12 -15.61 -21.41
C ILE A 224 2.91 -14.38 -21.80
N ILE A 225 4.24 -14.48 -21.84
CA ILE A 225 5.10 -13.44 -22.41
C ILE A 225 5.34 -13.73 -23.89
N ALA A 226 5.09 -12.74 -24.74
CA ALA A 226 5.34 -12.83 -26.17
C ALA A 226 6.84 -12.83 -26.50
N ASP A 227 7.25 -13.50 -27.57
CA ASP A 227 8.66 -13.62 -27.94
C ASP A 227 9.30 -12.24 -28.23
N GLU A 228 8.56 -11.31 -28.83
CA GLU A 228 8.99 -9.92 -29.07
C GLU A 228 9.38 -9.19 -27.77
N THR A 229 8.61 -9.41 -26.70
CA THR A 229 8.90 -8.86 -25.38
C THR A 229 10.19 -9.45 -24.81
N VAL A 230 10.41 -10.75 -25.00
CA VAL A 230 11.65 -11.42 -24.56
C VAL A 230 12.86 -10.88 -25.33
N GLU A 231 12.76 -10.74 -26.65
CA GLU A 231 13.85 -10.19 -27.48
C GLU A 231 14.21 -8.75 -27.08
N TYR A 232 13.21 -7.93 -26.74
CA TYR A 232 13.46 -6.59 -26.21
C TYR A 232 14.36 -6.63 -24.96
N PHE A 233 14.06 -7.50 -24.00
CA PHE A 233 14.82 -7.60 -22.75
C PHE A 233 16.18 -8.30 -22.89
N LYS A 234 16.43 -9.03 -23.99
CA LYS A 234 17.79 -9.50 -24.31
C LYS A 234 18.71 -8.34 -24.69
N SER A 235 18.16 -7.34 -25.36
CA SER A 235 18.90 -6.17 -25.84
C SER A 235 18.93 -5.02 -24.81
N ASN A 236 17.94 -4.96 -23.92
CA ASN A 236 17.76 -3.91 -22.91
C ASN A 236 17.81 -4.51 -21.50
N THR A 237 19.03 -4.72 -20.98
CA THR A 237 19.31 -5.39 -19.70
C THR A 237 19.65 -4.40 -18.58
N ASP A 238 19.46 -3.11 -18.80
CA ASP A 238 19.72 -2.04 -17.83
C ASP A 238 18.69 -2.08 -16.69
N LYS A 239 17.40 -2.28 -17.01
CA LYS A 239 16.28 -2.30 -16.07
C LYS A 239 16.04 -3.67 -15.44
N LYS A 240 15.48 -3.65 -14.22
CA LYS A 240 14.98 -4.86 -13.55
C LYS A 240 13.64 -5.28 -14.13
N LEU A 241 13.42 -6.58 -14.22
CA LEU A 241 12.18 -7.16 -14.71
C LEU A 241 11.69 -8.24 -13.74
N VAL A 242 10.43 -8.10 -13.34
CA VAL A 242 9.70 -9.07 -12.52
C VAL A 242 8.55 -9.63 -13.34
N VAL A 243 8.48 -10.95 -13.44
CA VAL A 243 7.41 -11.65 -14.17
C VAL A 243 6.87 -12.82 -13.38
N LEU A 244 5.69 -13.30 -13.75
CA LEU A 244 5.17 -14.57 -13.23
C LEU A 244 5.97 -15.74 -13.81
N GLU A 245 6.39 -16.67 -12.95
CA GLU A 245 7.16 -17.85 -13.35
C GLU A 245 6.37 -18.73 -14.33
N ARG A 246 5.06 -18.88 -14.10
CA ARG A 246 4.15 -19.62 -14.99
C ARG A 246 4.02 -19.01 -16.39
N ALA A 247 4.41 -17.76 -16.58
CA ALA A 247 4.30 -17.08 -17.87
C ALA A 247 5.44 -17.43 -18.85
N LEU A 248 6.40 -18.23 -18.38
CA LEU A 248 7.62 -18.55 -19.09
C LEU A 248 7.68 -20.05 -19.38
N ASP A 249 7.99 -20.38 -20.63
CA ASP A 249 8.53 -21.70 -20.95
C ASP A 249 10.03 -21.80 -20.57
N THR A 250 10.59 -23.00 -20.65
CA THR A 250 11.99 -23.27 -20.29
C THR A 250 12.97 -22.40 -21.10
N THR A 251 12.69 -22.18 -22.38
CA THR A 251 13.53 -21.40 -23.28
C THR A 251 13.50 -19.91 -22.92
N LYS A 252 12.30 -19.35 -22.68
CA LYS A 252 12.11 -17.95 -22.26
C LYS A 252 12.76 -17.68 -20.91
N LYS A 253 12.56 -18.58 -19.94
CA LYS A 253 13.17 -18.46 -18.61
C LYS A 253 14.70 -18.48 -18.68
N TRP A 254 15.27 -19.40 -19.46
CA TRP A 254 16.71 -19.47 -19.66
C TRP A 254 17.24 -18.21 -20.33
N ASN A 255 16.60 -17.75 -21.41
CA ASN A 255 16.99 -16.53 -22.13
C ASN A 255 17.00 -15.31 -21.19
N LEU A 256 15.89 -15.03 -20.50
CA LEU A 256 15.81 -13.86 -19.61
C LEU A 256 16.85 -13.94 -18.48
N LYS A 257 17.03 -15.12 -17.86
CA LYS A 257 18.03 -15.28 -16.80
C LYS A 257 19.46 -15.16 -17.31
N HIS A 258 19.76 -15.67 -18.51
CA HIS A 258 21.08 -15.60 -19.12
C HIS A 258 21.49 -14.15 -19.44
N TYR A 259 20.60 -13.39 -20.08
CA TYR A 259 20.92 -12.02 -20.52
C TYR A 259 20.78 -10.99 -19.39
N MET A 260 19.79 -11.10 -18.50
CA MET A 260 19.53 -10.10 -17.45
C MET A 260 20.16 -10.45 -16.10
N GLY A 261 20.60 -11.69 -15.88
CA GLY A 261 21.24 -12.14 -14.64
C GLY A 261 20.37 -11.92 -13.40
N GLU A 262 20.89 -11.14 -12.44
CA GLU A 262 20.21 -10.82 -11.17
C GLU A 262 19.11 -9.75 -11.30
N LYS A 263 19.04 -9.07 -12.45
CA LYS A 263 18.00 -8.06 -12.70
C LYS A 263 16.66 -8.69 -13.10
N PHE A 264 16.67 -9.96 -13.47
CA PHE A 264 15.47 -10.73 -13.77
C PHE A 264 15.03 -11.57 -12.57
N LYS A 265 13.76 -11.43 -12.19
CA LYS A 265 13.11 -12.25 -11.18
C LYS A 265 11.82 -12.83 -11.72
N ALA A 266 11.67 -14.15 -11.56
CA ALA A 266 10.41 -14.85 -11.75
C ALA A 266 9.80 -15.17 -10.38
N PHE A 267 8.50 -14.95 -10.22
CA PHE A 267 7.73 -15.17 -8.99
C PHE A 267 6.60 -16.19 -9.18
#